data_AF-A0A966YNG4-F1
#
_entry.id   AF-A0A966YNG4-F1
#
_cell.length_a   1.000
_cell.length_b   1.000
_cell.length_c   1.000
_cell.angle_alpha   90.00
_cell.angle_beta   90.00
_cell.angle_gamma   90.00
#
_symmetry.space_group_name_H-M   'P 1'
#
loop_
_entity.id
_entity.type
_entity.pdbx_description
1 polymer ?
#
loop_
_entity_poly.entity_id
_entity_poly.type
_entity_poly.pdbx_seq_one_letter_code
_entity_poly.pdbx_strand_id
1 'polypeptide(L)'
;MLIDCDPGLDDAIALLAAAQLTDLVGITTVNGNVGIEHTTHNALAVAQVSGREIPVHRGAERPLIAPTIDAAYVHGPTGLGSVEIPDLDRDIDSDDAVGFILDMARSVDDLQLVAVGPLTNIAL
;
A
#
# COMPACT_ATOMS: atom_id res chain seq x y z
N MET A 1 -9.04 2.91 10.31
CA MET A 1 -7.68 3.32 9.92
C MET A 1 -7.48 3.03 8.45
N LEU A 2 -6.90 3.95 7.69
CA LEU A 2 -6.49 3.78 6.30
C LEU A 2 -4.98 3.94 6.21
N ILE A 3 -4.29 3.04 5.53
CA ILE A 3 -2.82 3.09 5.36
C ILE A 3 -2.47 3.38 3.90
N ASP A 4 -1.66 4.41 3.68
CA ASP A 4 -1.05 4.73 2.38
C ASP A 4 0.45 4.39 2.43
N CYS A 5 0.89 3.47 1.58
CA CYS A 5 2.21 2.82 1.72
C CYS A 5 2.83 2.41 0.39
N ASP A 6 4.12 2.08 0.40
CA ASP A 6 4.89 1.59 -0.73
C ASP A 6 5.60 0.27 -0.38
N PRO A 7 4.86 -0.84 -0.15
CA PRO A 7 5.33 -1.89 0.73
C PRO A 7 6.72 -2.47 0.45
N GLY A 8 7.64 -2.13 1.35
CA GLY A 8 8.85 -2.88 1.67
C GLY A 8 8.65 -3.81 2.88
N LEU A 9 9.74 -4.30 3.46
CA LEU A 9 9.71 -5.22 4.60
C LEU A 9 9.05 -4.60 5.85
N ASP A 10 9.37 -3.34 6.14
CA ASP A 10 8.86 -2.58 7.28
C ASP A 10 7.37 -2.24 7.13
N ASP A 11 6.94 -1.82 5.93
CA ASP A 11 5.52 -1.65 5.63
C ASP A 11 4.74 -2.96 5.76
N ALA A 12 5.30 -4.08 5.30
CA ALA A 12 4.64 -5.38 5.42
C ALA A 12 4.38 -5.75 6.89
N ILE A 13 5.33 -5.46 7.78
CA ILE A 13 5.15 -5.63 9.23
C ILE A 13 4.08 -4.68 9.77
N ALA A 14 4.10 -3.40 9.35
CA ALA A 14 3.11 -2.41 9.75
C ALA A 14 1.69 -2.80 9.31
N LEU A 15 1.53 -3.25 8.07
CA LEU A 15 0.26 -3.72 7.51
C LEU A 15 -0.25 -4.96 8.24
N LEU A 16 0.59 -5.97 8.51
CA LEU A 16 0.19 -7.14 9.30
C LEU A 16 -0.25 -6.75 10.72
N ALA A 17 0.49 -5.86 11.38
CA ALA A 17 0.14 -5.37 12.70
C ALA A 17 -1.19 -4.60 12.68
N ALA A 18 -1.37 -3.68 11.73
CA ALA A 18 -2.60 -2.91 11.59
C ALA A 18 -3.80 -3.81 11.28
N ALA A 19 -3.62 -4.81 10.41
CA ALA A 19 -4.64 -5.79 10.09
C ALA A 19 -5.09 -6.59 11.32
N GLN A 20 -4.22 -6.86 12.30
CA GLN A 20 -4.59 -7.64 13.49
C GLN A 20 -5.03 -6.78 14.68
N LEU A 21 -4.52 -5.56 14.80
CA LEU A 21 -4.64 -4.74 16.03
C LEU A 21 -5.59 -3.55 15.88
N THR A 22 -6.05 -3.26 14.66
CA THR A 22 -6.88 -2.09 14.36
C THR A 22 -8.09 -2.46 13.51
N ASP A 23 -9.00 -1.49 13.36
CA ASP A 23 -10.03 -1.53 12.33
C ASP A 23 -9.46 -0.92 11.03
N LEU A 24 -8.66 -1.70 10.33
CA LEU A 24 -8.05 -1.33 9.06
C LEU A 24 -9.11 -1.41 7.96
N VAL A 25 -9.52 -0.25 7.44
CA VAL A 25 -10.62 -0.12 6.46
C VAL A 25 -10.16 -0.24 5.02
N GLY A 26 -8.86 -0.15 4.77
CA GLY A 26 -8.28 -0.28 3.44
C GLY A 26 -6.79 0.03 3.40
N ILE A 27 -6.18 -0.30 2.27
CA ILE A 27 -4.79 -0.02 1.95
C ILE A 27 -4.74 0.70 0.61
N THR A 28 -3.99 1.79 0.54
CA THR A 28 -3.63 2.46 -0.72
C THR A 28 -2.14 2.31 -0.97
N THR A 29 -1.77 2.10 -2.23
CA THR A 29 -0.37 1.98 -2.62
C THR A 29 0.13 3.15 -3.44
N VAL A 30 1.42 3.45 -3.29
CA VAL A 30 2.11 4.51 -4.03
C VAL A 30 3.46 4.00 -4.52
N ASN A 31 3.99 4.63 -5.56
CA ASN A 31 5.37 4.42 -5.99
C ASN A 31 6.36 4.90 -4.91
N GLY A 32 7.39 4.09 -4.63
CA GLY A 32 8.42 4.42 -3.66
C GLY A 32 9.56 3.40 -3.62
N ASN A 33 9.65 2.60 -2.56
CA ASN A 33 10.70 1.59 -2.33
C ASN A 33 11.00 0.72 -3.56
N VAL A 34 9.95 0.30 -4.24
CA VAL A 34 9.98 -0.36 -5.55
C VAL A 34 8.90 0.26 -6.45
N GLY A 35 8.92 -0.09 -7.74
CA GLY A 35 7.87 0.36 -8.65
C GLY A 35 6.47 0.00 -8.16
N ILE A 36 5.48 0.83 -8.51
CA ILE A 36 4.07 0.71 -8.07
C ILE A 36 3.48 -0.70 -8.24
N GLU A 37 3.85 -1.41 -9.30
CA GLU A 37 3.37 -2.78 -9.52
C GLU A 37 3.85 -3.73 -8.43
N HIS A 38 5.10 -3.59 -7.99
CA HIS A 38 5.64 -4.40 -6.90
C HIS A 38 5.07 -3.98 -5.54
N THR A 39 4.95 -2.68 -5.26
CA THR A 39 4.38 -2.22 -3.98
C THR A 39 2.92 -2.66 -3.85
N THR A 40 2.13 -2.56 -4.92
CA THR A 40 0.74 -3.04 -4.98
C THR A 40 0.65 -4.55 -4.81
N HIS A 41 1.49 -5.31 -5.52
CA HIS A 41 1.56 -6.75 -5.37
C HIS A 41 1.92 -7.16 -3.93
N ASN A 42 2.87 -6.48 -3.30
CA ASN A 42 3.26 -6.73 -1.91
C ASN A 42 2.13 -6.40 -0.93
N ALA A 43 1.37 -5.32 -1.14
CA ALA A 43 0.19 -5.01 -0.35
C ALA A 43 -0.88 -6.11 -0.44
N LEU A 44 -1.16 -6.61 -1.65
CA LEU A 44 -2.09 -7.73 -1.87
C LEU A 44 -1.61 -8.99 -1.14
N ALA A 45 -0.33 -9.33 -1.26
CA ALA A 45 0.26 -10.48 -0.57
C ALA A 45 0.09 -10.40 0.95
N VAL A 46 0.41 -9.23 1.53
CA VAL A 46 0.26 -9.02 2.97
C VAL A 46 -1.20 -9.09 3.39
N ALA A 47 -2.10 -8.48 2.62
CA ALA A 47 -3.53 -8.52 2.90
C ALA A 47 -4.08 -9.96 2.82
N GLN A 48 -3.65 -10.78 1.85
CA GLN A 48 -3.99 -12.21 1.76
C GLN A 48 -3.49 -12.99 2.97
N VAL A 49 -2.21 -12.85 3.32
CA VAL A 49 -1.59 -13.55 4.45
C VAL A 49 -2.21 -13.14 5.80
N SER A 50 -2.72 -11.91 5.91
CA SER A 50 -3.42 -11.44 7.11
C SER A 50 -4.71 -12.21 7.39
N GLY A 51 -5.28 -12.90 6.39
CA GLY A 51 -6.56 -13.61 6.48
C GLY A 51 -7.78 -12.69 6.61
N ARG A 52 -7.65 -11.40 6.28
CA ARG A 52 -8.73 -10.41 6.35
C ARG A 52 -9.09 -9.88 4.95
N GLU A 53 -10.37 -9.62 4.75
CA GLU A 53 -10.88 -8.91 3.58
C GLU A 53 -10.64 -7.40 3.77
N ILE A 54 -9.47 -6.93 3.31
CA ILE A 54 -9.07 -5.52 3.36
C ILE A 54 -8.92 -5.04 1.93
N PRO A 55 -9.66 -4.03 1.46
CA PRO A 55 -9.55 -3.57 0.08
C PRO A 55 -8.19 -2.92 -0.19
N VAL A 56 -7.63 -3.16 -1.38
CA VAL A 56 -6.34 -2.63 -1.82
C VAL A 56 -6.53 -1.81 -3.10
N HIS A 57 -6.18 -0.52 -3.04
CA HIS A 57 -6.34 0.40 -4.17
C HIS A 57 -4.98 0.92 -4.65
N ARG A 58 -4.72 0.77 -5.95
CA ARG A 58 -3.49 1.25 -6.57
C ARG A 58 -3.54 2.76 -6.80
N GLY A 59 -2.47 3.45 -6.45
CA GLY A 59 -2.35 4.90 -6.57
C GLY A 59 -1.25 5.36 -7.52
N ALA A 60 -0.62 6.48 -7.17
CA ALA A 60 0.27 7.18 -8.07
C ALA A 60 1.53 6.38 -8.41
N GLU A 61 1.76 6.19 -9.71
CA GLU A 61 2.88 5.43 -10.27
C GLU A 61 4.22 6.20 -10.25
N ARG A 62 4.19 7.51 -9.96
CA ARG A 62 5.36 8.39 -9.98
C ARG A 62 5.17 9.60 -9.06
N PRO A 63 6.25 10.26 -8.61
CA PRO A 63 6.15 11.53 -7.90
C PRO A 63 5.49 12.63 -8.76
N LEU A 64 4.95 13.67 -8.10
CA LEU A 64 4.30 14.81 -8.77
C LEU A 64 5.22 15.55 -9.75
N ILE A 65 6.46 15.82 -9.33
CA ILE A 65 7.41 16.68 -10.05
C ILE A 65 8.77 16.00 -10.23
N ALA A 66 9.27 15.33 -9.19
CA ALA A 66 10.59 14.69 -9.22
C ALA A 66 10.61 13.48 -10.15
N PRO A 67 11.78 13.13 -10.73
CA PRO A 67 11.93 11.87 -11.44
C PRO A 67 11.73 10.70 -10.48
N THR A 68 11.19 9.59 -10.99
CA THR A 68 11.10 8.33 -10.23
C THR A 68 12.50 7.84 -9.87
N ILE A 69 12.70 7.50 -8.61
CA ILE A 69 13.94 6.90 -8.12
C ILE A 69 13.65 5.44 -7.88
N ASP A 70 14.37 4.54 -8.56
CA ASP A 70 14.29 3.12 -8.28
C ASP A 70 15.18 2.78 -7.08
N ALA A 71 14.55 2.44 -5.95
CA ALA A 71 15.24 2.02 -4.73
C ALA A 71 15.35 0.49 -4.59
N ALA A 72 15.15 -0.27 -5.68
CA ALA A 72 15.32 -1.73 -5.69
C ALA A 72 16.71 -2.20 -5.22
N TYR A 73 17.73 -1.36 -5.32
CA TYR A 73 19.07 -1.67 -4.78
C TYR A 73 19.12 -1.79 -3.24
N VAL A 74 18.16 -1.19 -2.52
CA VAL A 74 18.04 -1.27 -1.05
C VAL A 74 17.11 -2.40 -0.62
N HIS A 75 15.98 -2.59 -1.33
CA HIS A 75 14.90 -3.49 -0.89
C HIS A 75 14.86 -4.84 -1.65
N GLY A 76 15.78 -5.06 -2.58
CA GLY A 76 15.80 -6.24 -3.44
C GLY A 76 14.81 -6.13 -4.61
N PRO A 77 14.84 -7.09 -5.56
CA PRO A 77 14.09 -6.99 -6.82
C PRO A 77 12.57 -6.97 -6.63
N THR A 78 12.05 -7.44 -5.50
CA THR A 78 10.62 -7.49 -5.18
C THR A 78 10.21 -6.52 -4.07
N GLY A 79 11.13 -5.85 -3.38
CA GLY A 79 10.85 -5.02 -2.21
C GLY A 79 10.74 -5.78 -0.88
N LEU A 80 10.50 -7.09 -0.92
CA LEU A 80 10.41 -7.98 0.25
C LEU A 80 11.64 -8.89 0.42
N GLY A 81 12.77 -8.53 -0.18
CA GLY A 81 14.00 -9.32 -0.12
C GLY A 81 13.86 -10.71 -0.77
N SER A 82 14.11 -11.77 0.00
CA SER A 82 14.07 -13.17 -0.46
C SER A 82 12.80 -13.92 -0.04
N VAL A 83 11.76 -13.21 0.39
CA VAL A 83 10.49 -13.82 0.80
C VAL A 83 9.78 -14.35 -0.44
N GLU A 84 9.39 -15.62 -0.41
CA GLU A 84 8.51 -16.20 -1.42
C GLU A 84 7.08 -15.74 -1.16
N ILE A 85 6.51 -15.00 -2.12
CA ILE A 85 5.13 -14.54 -2.07
C ILE A 85 4.26 -15.67 -2.63
N PRO A 86 3.23 -16.15 -1.89
CA PRO A 86 2.31 -17.15 -2.41
C PRO A 86 1.54 -16.60 -3.60
N ASP A 87 1.04 -17.49 -4.46
CA ASP A 87 0.14 -17.10 -5.54
C ASP A 87 -1.04 -16.31 -4.97
N LEU A 88 -1.33 -15.17 -5.59
CA LEU A 88 -2.42 -14.30 -5.17
C LEU A 88 -3.76 -14.85 -5.66
N ASP A 89 -4.73 -14.97 -4.76
CA ASP A 89 -6.13 -15.30 -5.08
C ASP A 89 -7.04 -14.08 -5.06
N ARG A 90 -6.43 -12.89 -5.03
CA ARG A 90 -7.06 -11.58 -4.95
C ARG A 90 -6.42 -10.58 -5.90
N ASP A 91 -7.19 -9.58 -6.28
CA ASP A 91 -6.79 -8.49 -7.17
C ASP A 91 -7.01 -7.14 -6.46
N ILE A 92 -6.56 -6.06 -7.10
CA ILE A 92 -6.87 -4.69 -6.64
C ILE A 92 -8.37 -4.41 -6.74
N ASP A 93 -8.86 -3.62 -5.80
CA ASP A 93 -10.26 -3.17 -5.77
C ASP A 93 -10.49 -2.00 -6.74
N SER A 94 -9.49 -1.14 -6.94
CA SER A 94 -9.47 -0.14 -8.01
C SER A 94 -8.07 0.46 -8.27
N ASP A 95 -7.97 1.18 -9.38
CA ASP A 95 -6.84 2.06 -9.74
C ASP A 95 -7.00 3.52 -9.26
N ASP A 96 -7.94 3.76 -8.34
CA ASP A 96 -8.28 5.10 -7.86
C ASP A 96 -8.07 5.21 -6.34
N ALA A 97 -6.81 5.07 -5.90
CA ALA A 97 -6.45 5.26 -4.50
C ALA A 97 -6.86 6.63 -3.95
N VAL A 98 -6.74 7.70 -4.75
CA VAL A 98 -7.08 9.07 -4.33
C VAL A 98 -8.60 9.19 -4.13
N GLY A 99 -9.40 8.70 -5.07
CA GLY A 99 -10.85 8.63 -4.91
C GLY A 99 -11.25 7.83 -3.68
N PHE A 100 -10.62 6.67 -3.45
CA PHE A 100 -10.86 5.86 -2.25
C PHE A 100 -10.52 6.59 -0.95
N ILE A 101 -9.39 7.31 -0.88
CA ILE A 101 -9.03 8.14 0.28
C ILE A 101 -10.11 9.19 0.53
N LEU A 102 -10.58 9.88 -0.51
CA LEU A 102 -11.63 10.91 -0.39
C LEU A 102 -12.95 10.31 0.07
N ASP A 103 -13.33 9.15 -0.44
CA ASP A 103 -14.56 8.47 -0.07
C ASP A 103 -14.52 7.97 1.38
N MET A 104 -13.41 7.39 1.83
CA MET A 104 -13.22 7.02 3.23
C MET A 104 -13.23 8.24 4.14
N ALA A 105 -12.55 9.33 3.77
CA ALA A 105 -12.51 10.56 4.57
C ALA A 105 -13.88 11.23 4.73
N ARG A 106 -14.81 11.01 3.79
CA ARG A 106 -16.19 11.51 3.86
C ARG A 106 -17.15 10.59 4.62
N SER A 107 -16.86 9.30 4.64
CA SER A 107 -17.78 8.26 5.12
C SER A 107 -17.41 7.68 6.49
N VAL A 108 -16.15 7.79 6.89
CA VAL A 108 -15.64 7.27 8.16
C VAL A 108 -15.37 8.44 9.11
N ASP A 109 -16.15 8.51 10.19
CA ASP A 109 -15.90 9.46 11.27
C ASP A 109 -14.54 9.17 11.94
N ASP A 110 -13.80 10.24 12.29
CA ASP A 110 -12.48 10.16 12.93
C ASP A 110 -11.47 9.26 12.17
N LEU A 111 -11.52 9.27 10.83
CA LEU A 111 -10.60 8.49 10.00
C LEU A 111 -9.13 8.80 10.33
N GLN A 112 -8.42 7.79 10.81
CA GLN A 112 -6.96 7.82 10.94
C GLN A 112 -6.32 7.43 9.62
N LEU A 113 -5.74 8.41 8.92
CA LEU A 113 -4.90 8.21 7.75
C LEU A 113 -3.43 8.10 8.19
N VAL A 114 -2.81 6.96 7.89
CA VAL A 114 -1.41 6.67 8.23
C VAL A 114 -0.64 6.53 6.92
N ALA A 115 0.10 7.57 6.55
CA ALA A 115 0.93 7.58 5.36
C ALA A 115 2.38 7.24 5.72
N VAL A 116 2.84 6.06 5.30
CA VAL A 116 4.18 5.53 5.56
C VAL A 116 5.06 5.48 4.31
N GLY A 117 4.48 5.70 3.12
CA GLY A 117 5.22 5.88 1.88
C GLY A 117 5.32 7.34 1.40
N PRO A 118 5.81 7.57 0.17
CA PRO A 118 5.80 8.88 -0.46
C PRO A 118 4.40 9.50 -0.51
N LEU A 119 4.26 10.75 -0.07
CA LEU A 119 2.96 11.43 0.12
C LEU A 119 2.26 11.87 -1.18
N THR A 120 2.52 11.20 -2.30
CA THR A 120 2.00 11.60 -3.62
C THR A 120 0.48 11.45 -3.69
N ASN A 121 -0.07 10.33 -3.20
CA ASN A 121 -1.53 10.13 -3.15
C ASN A 121 -2.21 11.17 -2.26
N ILE A 122 -1.58 11.53 -1.14
CA ILE A 122 -2.13 12.48 -0.16
C ILE A 122 -2.11 13.92 -0.70
N ALA A 123 -1.18 14.23 -1.59
CA ALA A 123 -1.05 15.55 -2.19
C ALA A 123 -1.97 15.78 -3.40
N LEU A 124 -2.49 14.71 -4.03
CA LEU A 124 -3.43 14.76 -5.15
C LEU A 124 -4.87 14.97 -4.68
#